data_AF-A0A7W1EZH5-F1
#
_entry.id   AF-A0A7W1EZH5-F1
#
_cell.length_a   1.000
_cell.length_b   1.000
_cell.length_c   1.000
_cell.angle_alpha   90.00
_cell.angle_beta   90.00
_cell.angle_gamma   90.00
#
_symmetry.space_group_name_H-M   'P 1'
#
loop_
_entity.id
_entity.type
_entity.pdbx_description
1 polymer ?
#
loop_
_entity_poly.entity_id
_entity_poly.type
_entity_poly.pdbx_seq_one_letter_code
_entity_poly.pdbx_strand_id
1 'polypeptide(L)'
;MLLNQSAFPSQIDSLKQEQNSIANQIDLSSDRYVKKNSPFSQILNHGNTTELNVNKQDFNRTPRKVYQSAFVEALIELTNERDNLSKLAPLFWYDATGTYLWISTRFKCLVECLLTFSETKTIELDELKEICNAFTLLIRSIYFTSLPQTYPYTNEILNLKESLKKICLSSNEEKIKFSLLPQTKKVLIATRWELHYYVPKINFRGLSFES
;
A
#
# COMPACT_ATOMS: atom_id res chain seq x y z
N MET A 1 -35.06 -11.67 56.35
CA MET A 1 -35.33 -10.59 55.37
C MET A 1 -34.34 -10.75 54.24
N LEU A 2 -34.87 -10.85 53.02
CA LEU A 2 -34.18 -11.07 51.75
C LEU A 2 -33.49 -9.81 51.22
N LEU A 3 -32.66 -10.02 50.19
CA LEU A 3 -32.11 -9.11 49.17
C LEU A 3 -30.63 -8.72 49.37
N ASN A 4 -29.78 -8.68 48.35
CA ASN A 4 -29.74 -9.30 47.03
C ASN A 4 -28.33 -9.02 46.50
N GLN A 5 -27.69 -9.99 45.86
CA GLN A 5 -26.50 -9.73 45.04
C GLN A 5 -26.93 -8.89 43.82
N SER A 6 -26.29 -7.76 43.55
CA SER A 6 -26.41 -7.11 42.24
C SER A 6 -25.06 -7.11 41.52
N ALA A 7 -24.98 -8.06 40.58
CA ALA A 7 -23.95 -8.19 39.58
C ALA A 7 -23.89 -6.94 38.68
N PHE A 8 -22.68 -6.54 38.32
CA PHE A 8 -22.41 -5.57 37.27
C PHE A 8 -22.82 -6.15 35.90
N PRO A 9 -23.63 -5.46 35.09
CA PRO A 9 -23.89 -5.89 33.72
C PRO A 9 -22.73 -5.52 32.80
N SER A 10 -22.16 -6.53 32.14
CA SER A 10 -21.12 -6.43 31.11
C SER A 10 -21.65 -5.78 29.83
N GLN A 11 -20.87 -4.88 29.24
CA GLN A 11 -21.12 -4.13 27.99
C GLN A 11 -21.23 -4.99 26.70
N ILE A 12 -21.48 -6.30 26.84
CA ILE A 12 -21.56 -7.26 25.73
C ILE A 12 -23.00 -7.37 25.18
N ASP A 13 -24.01 -7.00 25.97
CA ASP A 13 -25.41 -7.14 25.56
C ASP A 13 -25.96 -5.95 24.75
N SER A 14 -25.28 -4.80 24.79
CA SER A 14 -25.66 -3.61 24.00
C SER A 14 -25.24 -3.70 22.52
N LEU A 15 -24.32 -4.61 22.17
CA LEU A 15 -23.80 -4.77 20.79
C LEU A 15 -24.56 -5.81 19.96
N LYS A 16 -25.45 -6.60 20.58
CA LYS A 16 -26.24 -7.64 19.88
C LYS A 16 -27.57 -7.13 19.33
N GLN A 17 -28.08 -5.99 19.81
CA GLN A 17 -29.35 -5.42 19.32
C GLN A 17 -29.19 -4.52 18.08
N GLU A 18 -27.99 -4.01 17.78
CA GLU A 18 -27.78 -3.13 16.63
C GLU A 18 -27.45 -3.89 15.32
N GLN A 19 -26.98 -5.13 15.40
CA GLN A 19 -26.61 -5.94 14.22
C GLN A 19 -27.81 -6.63 13.55
N ASN A 20 -28.93 -6.83 14.26
CA ASN A 20 -30.11 -7.51 13.72
C ASN A 20 -31.07 -6.61 12.93
N SER A 21 -30.84 -5.28 12.91
CA SER A 21 -31.68 -4.35 12.14
C SER A 21 -31.16 -4.07 10.72
N ILE A 22 -29.91 -4.43 10.40
CA ILE A 22 -29.29 -4.17 9.07
C ILE A 22 -29.39 -5.39 8.14
N ALA A 23 -29.64 -6.59 8.68
CA ALA A 23 -29.64 -7.84 7.92
C ALA A 23 -30.90 -8.12 7.07
N ASN A 24 -31.93 -7.27 7.12
CA ASN A 24 -33.24 -7.55 6.50
C ASN A 24 -33.64 -6.63 5.33
N GLN A 25 -32.71 -5.96 4.65
CA GLN A 25 -33.07 -5.10 3.51
C GLN A 25 -32.35 -5.33 2.18
N ILE A 26 -31.49 -6.34 2.04
CA ILE A 26 -30.87 -6.59 0.73
C ILE A 26 -30.78 -8.09 0.47
N ASP A 27 -31.90 -8.65 0.01
CA ASP A 27 -31.87 -9.84 -0.84
C ASP A 27 -32.78 -9.59 -2.07
N LEU A 28 -32.33 -10.16 -3.19
CA LEU A 28 -32.96 -10.25 -4.51
C LEU A 28 -32.82 -9.05 -5.45
N SER A 29 -31.73 -9.05 -6.22
CA SER A 29 -31.82 -9.01 -7.70
C SER A 29 -30.54 -9.51 -8.37
N SER A 30 -30.72 -10.68 -9.00
CA SER A 30 -29.97 -11.43 -10.00
C SER A 30 -28.98 -10.68 -10.92
N ASP A 31 -27.85 -11.36 -11.10
CA ASP A 31 -27.04 -11.57 -12.32
C ASP A 31 -26.54 -10.40 -13.18
N ARG A 32 -25.21 -10.48 -13.35
CA ARG A 32 -24.32 -9.92 -14.38
C ARG A 32 -23.66 -8.57 -14.05
N TYR A 33 -22.34 -8.59 -14.24
CA TYR A 33 -21.44 -7.51 -14.69
C TYR A 33 -20.31 -7.03 -13.76
N VAL A 34 -19.10 -7.33 -14.26
CA VAL A 34 -17.80 -6.62 -14.16
C VAL A 34 -16.88 -6.91 -12.97
N LYS A 35 -16.00 -7.87 -13.25
CA LYS A 35 -14.64 -8.05 -12.74
C LYS A 35 -13.74 -6.88 -13.19
N LYS A 36 -13.72 -5.76 -12.47
CA LYS A 36 -12.67 -4.71 -12.57
C LYS A 36 -12.46 -4.08 -11.19
N ASN A 37 -11.21 -3.71 -10.88
CA ASN A 37 -10.75 -2.89 -9.73
C ASN A 37 -10.08 -3.61 -8.54
N SER A 38 -9.29 -4.66 -8.79
CA SER A 38 -8.26 -5.07 -7.81
C SER A 38 -6.88 -4.69 -8.33
N PRO A 39 -5.99 -4.02 -7.54
CA PRO A 39 -4.61 -3.74 -7.92
C PRO A 39 -3.67 -4.96 -7.80
N PHE A 40 -4.19 -6.16 -7.52
CA PHE A 40 -3.41 -7.38 -7.35
C PHE A 40 -3.98 -8.54 -8.19
N SER A 41 -3.12 -9.43 -8.68
CA SER A 41 -3.49 -10.63 -9.42
C SER A 41 -3.01 -11.91 -8.72
N GLN A 42 -3.92 -12.86 -8.48
CA GLN A 42 -3.59 -14.23 -8.12
C GLN A 42 -3.46 -15.07 -9.41
N ILE A 43 -2.27 -15.61 -9.71
CA ILE A 43 -2.08 -16.59 -10.79
C ILE A 43 -1.10 -17.70 -10.35
N LEU A 44 -1.60 -18.93 -10.43
CA LEU A 44 -0.90 -20.22 -10.30
C LEU A 44 -0.23 -20.63 -11.62
N ASN A 45 0.92 -21.28 -11.50
CA ASN A 45 1.64 -22.15 -12.46
C ASN A 45 2.89 -21.65 -13.24
N HIS A 46 3.94 -22.48 -13.04
CA HIS A 46 5.06 -22.98 -13.86
C HIS A 46 5.87 -22.09 -14.82
N GLY A 47 7.07 -21.74 -14.35
CA GLY A 47 8.36 -22.20 -14.89
C GLY A 47 8.71 -21.94 -16.36
N ASN A 48 9.68 -21.06 -16.61
CA ASN A 48 11.08 -21.42 -16.95
C ASN A 48 11.90 -20.15 -17.22
N THR A 49 13.12 -20.09 -16.68
CA THR A 49 14.06 -18.98 -16.86
C THR A 49 15.25 -19.48 -17.66
N THR A 50 15.50 -18.87 -18.82
CA THR A 50 16.66 -19.19 -19.67
C THR A 50 17.78 -18.21 -19.34
N GLU A 51 18.95 -18.74 -18.96
CA GLU A 51 20.18 -17.97 -18.73
C GLU A 51 20.81 -17.51 -20.06
N LEU A 52 21.26 -16.26 -20.12
CA LEU A 52 22.01 -15.71 -21.25
C LEU A 52 23.49 -15.57 -20.88
N ASN A 53 24.33 -16.26 -21.65
CA ASN A 53 25.78 -16.27 -21.56
C ASN A 53 26.35 -15.07 -22.35
N VAL A 54 27.15 -14.20 -21.71
CA VAL A 54 27.71 -12.99 -22.33
C VAL A 54 29.21 -13.15 -22.55
N ASN A 55 29.61 -13.35 -23.81
CA ASN A 55 30.99 -13.28 -24.26
C ASN A 55 31.43 -11.81 -24.39
N LYS A 56 32.60 -11.48 -23.80
CA LYS A 56 33.25 -10.17 -23.93
C LYS A 56 33.95 -10.08 -25.29
N GLN A 57 33.56 -9.11 -26.12
CA GLN A 57 34.32 -8.69 -27.30
C GLN A 57 34.39 -7.16 -27.40
N ASP A 58 35.38 -6.72 -28.18
CA ASP A 58 36.21 -5.54 -27.99
C ASP A 58 35.55 -4.16 -28.12
N PHE A 59 36.09 -3.21 -27.35
CA PHE A 59 35.70 -1.81 -27.26
C PHE A 59 36.13 -1.00 -28.49
N ASN A 60 35.37 -1.10 -29.58
CA ASN A 60 35.32 -0.04 -30.59
C ASN A 60 34.19 0.93 -30.23
N ARG A 61 34.55 2.16 -29.85
CA ARG A 61 33.63 3.23 -29.39
C ARG A 61 32.78 3.75 -30.57
N THR A 62 31.75 3.01 -30.92
CA THR A 62 30.55 3.60 -31.52
C THR A 62 29.89 4.49 -30.47
N PRO A 63 29.26 5.64 -30.84
CA PRO A 63 28.48 6.41 -29.89
C PRO A 63 27.43 5.47 -29.29
N ARG A 64 27.49 5.24 -27.98
CA ARG A 64 26.55 4.37 -27.27
C ARG A 64 25.15 4.90 -27.56
N LYS A 65 24.37 4.18 -28.36
CA LYS A 65 22.93 4.39 -28.40
C LYS A 65 22.43 4.17 -26.98
N VAL A 66 21.87 5.22 -26.39
CA VAL A 66 21.21 5.13 -25.09
C VAL A 66 19.93 4.34 -25.34
N TYR A 67 19.96 3.05 -25.04
CA TYR A 67 18.77 2.22 -25.03
C TYR A 67 18.08 2.42 -23.70
N GLN A 68 17.01 3.22 -23.70
CA GLN A 68 16.10 3.28 -22.56
C GLN A 68 15.02 2.21 -22.76
N SER A 69 14.66 1.50 -21.70
CA SER A 69 13.58 0.53 -21.79
C SER A 69 12.24 1.26 -21.79
N ALA A 70 11.27 0.74 -22.54
CA ALA A 70 9.88 1.26 -22.56
C ALA A 70 9.27 1.34 -21.14
N PHE A 71 9.75 0.49 -20.22
CA PHE A 71 9.36 0.54 -18.82
C PHE A 71 9.85 1.83 -18.13
N VAL A 72 11.10 2.22 -18.35
CA VAL A 72 11.66 3.45 -17.77
C VAL A 72 11.02 4.68 -18.39
N GLU A 73 10.76 4.67 -19.71
CA GLU A 73 10.01 5.74 -20.39
C GLU A 73 8.62 5.93 -19.76
N ALA A 74 7.87 4.84 -19.57
CA ALA A 74 6.55 4.89 -18.92
C ALA A 74 6.60 5.38 -17.46
N LEU A 75 7.72 5.17 -16.75
CA LEU A 75 7.91 5.74 -15.41
C LEU A 75 8.15 7.25 -15.47
N ILE A 76 8.97 7.72 -16.43
CA ILE A 76 9.24 9.15 -16.62
C ILE A 76 7.94 9.87 -16.99
N GLU A 77 7.19 9.35 -17.95
CA GLU A 77 5.87 9.88 -18.34
C GLU A 77 4.95 9.99 -17.12
N LEU A 78 4.80 8.90 -16.34
CA LEU A 78 3.97 8.88 -15.15
C LEU A 78 4.40 9.92 -14.10
N THR A 79 5.71 10.05 -13.84
CA THR A 79 6.20 11.04 -12.87
C THR A 79 5.97 12.47 -13.33
N ASN A 80 6.08 12.73 -14.64
CA ASN A 80 5.81 14.04 -15.22
C ASN A 80 4.32 14.38 -15.18
N GLU A 81 3.44 13.44 -15.52
CA GLU A 81 1.99 13.63 -15.48
C GLU A 81 1.48 13.91 -14.05
N ARG A 82 2.02 13.20 -13.06
CA ARG A 82 1.62 13.37 -11.65
C ARG A 82 2.14 14.67 -11.07
N ASP A 83 3.32 15.12 -11.50
CA ASP A 83 4.00 16.33 -11.01
C ASP A 83 4.03 16.44 -9.48
N ASN A 84 4.18 15.29 -8.82
CA ASN A 84 4.12 15.22 -7.36
C ASN A 84 5.33 15.91 -6.73
N LEU A 85 6.50 15.91 -7.39
CA LEU A 85 7.68 16.60 -6.88
C LEU A 85 7.43 18.09 -6.66
N SER A 86 6.81 18.76 -7.63
CA SER A 86 6.49 20.19 -7.56
C SER A 86 5.38 20.45 -6.53
N LYS A 87 4.38 19.56 -6.44
CA LYS A 87 3.30 19.65 -5.45
C LYS A 87 3.79 19.47 -4.02
N LEU A 88 4.81 18.64 -3.82
CA LEU A 88 5.38 18.34 -2.51
C LEU A 88 6.35 19.41 -2.01
N ALA A 89 7.10 20.04 -2.90
CA ALA A 89 8.09 21.06 -2.55
C ALA A 89 7.56 22.13 -1.56
N PRO A 90 6.42 22.82 -1.83
CA PRO A 90 5.90 23.81 -0.88
C PRO A 90 5.44 23.17 0.43
N LEU A 91 4.88 21.95 0.39
CA LEU A 91 4.42 21.28 1.60
C LEU A 91 5.57 21.01 2.57
N PHE A 92 6.75 20.60 2.06
CA PHE A 92 7.92 20.35 2.90
C PHE A 92 8.67 21.61 3.33
N TRP A 93 8.75 22.63 2.48
CA TRP A 93 9.42 23.89 2.86
C TRP A 93 8.68 24.68 3.93
N TYR A 94 7.35 24.55 3.98
CA TYR A 94 6.50 25.22 4.96
C TYR A 94 5.93 24.28 6.03
N ASP A 95 6.47 23.06 6.19
CA ASP A 95 6.00 22.06 7.15
C ASP A 95 6.39 22.40 8.60
N ALA A 96 5.79 23.46 9.16
CA ALA A 96 6.08 23.88 10.53
C ALA A 96 5.69 22.80 11.57
N THR A 97 4.69 21.97 11.27
CA THR A 97 4.19 20.92 12.17
C THR A 97 4.90 19.58 12.00
N GLY A 98 5.70 19.41 10.94
CA GLY A 98 6.31 18.13 10.58
C GLY A 98 5.31 17.08 10.07
N THR A 99 4.06 17.46 9.80
CA THR A 99 2.96 16.55 9.45
C THR A 99 3.25 15.85 8.12
N TYR A 100 3.66 16.61 7.11
CA TYR A 100 3.91 16.08 5.77
C TYR A 100 5.13 15.17 5.77
N LEU A 101 6.19 15.56 6.49
CA LEU A 101 7.37 14.73 6.71
C LEU A 101 7.03 13.42 7.42
N TRP A 102 6.23 13.49 8.48
CA TRP A 102 5.84 12.32 9.27
C TRP A 102 5.08 11.28 8.42
N ILE A 103 4.10 11.73 7.64
CA ILE A 103 3.27 10.85 6.81
C ILE A 103 4.06 10.32 5.62
N SER A 104 4.76 11.19 4.90
CA SER A 104 5.52 10.84 3.71
C SER A 104 6.62 9.83 4.01
N THR A 105 7.29 9.96 5.16
CA THR A 105 8.32 9.02 5.61
C THR A 105 7.74 7.63 5.87
N ARG A 106 6.63 7.54 6.60
CA ARG A 106 5.93 6.28 6.86
C ARG A 106 5.41 5.66 5.59
N PHE A 107 4.78 6.46 4.74
CA PHE A 107 4.24 5.98 3.48
C PHE A 107 5.34 5.44 2.57
N LYS A 108 6.47 6.16 2.40
CA LYS A 108 7.63 5.66 1.64
C LYS A 108 8.13 4.31 2.17
N CYS A 109 8.25 4.18 3.49
CA CYS A 109 8.66 2.92 4.10
C CYS A 109 7.69 1.78 3.76
N LEU A 110 6.38 2.00 3.86
CA LEU A 110 5.36 1.01 3.50
C LEU A 110 5.40 0.65 2.01
N VAL A 111 5.61 1.63 1.14
CA VAL A 111 5.81 1.41 -0.31
C VAL A 111 7.03 0.53 -0.58
N GLU A 112 8.15 0.78 0.10
CA GLU A 112 9.35 -0.06 0.00
C GLU A 112 9.09 -1.51 0.44
N CYS A 113 8.33 -1.72 1.52
CA CYS A 113 7.91 -3.05 1.95
C CYS A 113 7.08 -3.76 0.88
N LEU A 114 6.05 -3.10 0.31
CA LEU A 114 5.21 -3.69 -0.72
C LEU A 114 5.98 -4.04 -2.00
N LEU A 115 6.90 -3.18 -2.43
CA LEU A 115 7.77 -3.47 -3.57
C LEU A 115 8.66 -4.68 -3.29
N THR A 116 9.24 -4.76 -2.10
CA THR A 116 10.08 -5.89 -1.67
C THR A 116 9.27 -7.19 -1.67
N PHE A 117 8.08 -7.18 -1.04
CA PHE A 117 7.19 -8.34 -1.01
C PHE A 117 6.79 -8.82 -2.41
N SER A 118 6.64 -7.90 -3.37
CA SER A 118 6.30 -8.25 -4.76
C SER A 118 7.41 -8.97 -5.51
N GLU A 119 8.63 -8.93 -4.99
CA GLU A 119 9.83 -9.56 -5.57
C GLU A 119 10.18 -10.86 -4.83
N THR A 120 9.68 -11.03 -3.61
CA THR A 120 9.78 -12.27 -2.85
C THR A 120 8.87 -13.34 -3.44
N LYS A 121 9.34 -14.60 -3.47
CA LYS A 121 8.55 -15.73 -4.00
C LYS A 121 7.25 -15.97 -3.23
N THR A 122 7.34 -15.90 -1.90
CA THR A 122 6.24 -16.09 -0.94
C THR A 122 6.55 -15.29 0.32
N ILE A 123 5.53 -14.74 0.97
CA ILE A 123 5.64 -14.05 2.27
C ILE A 123 4.71 -14.72 3.28
N GLU A 124 5.02 -14.58 4.57
CA GLU A 124 4.08 -14.99 5.61
C GLU A 124 2.87 -14.05 5.61
N LEU A 125 1.66 -14.60 5.78
CA LEU A 125 0.43 -13.82 5.83
C LEU A 125 0.48 -12.80 6.98
N ASP A 126 1.12 -13.16 8.09
CA ASP A 126 1.27 -12.26 9.24
C ASP A 126 2.16 -11.06 8.93
N GLU A 127 3.21 -11.21 8.10
CA GLU A 127 4.00 -10.07 7.61
C GLU A 127 3.12 -9.11 6.77
N LEU A 128 2.23 -9.64 5.92
CA LEU A 128 1.30 -8.80 5.17
C LEU A 128 0.29 -8.11 6.08
N LYS A 129 -0.20 -8.80 7.12
CA LYS A 129 -1.09 -8.20 8.14
C LYS A 129 -0.39 -7.08 8.90
N GLU A 130 0.89 -7.22 9.22
CA GLU A 130 1.67 -6.15 9.85
C GLU A 130 1.71 -4.89 8.97
N ILE A 131 1.96 -5.03 7.66
CA ILE A 131 1.91 -3.90 6.72
C ILE A 131 0.51 -3.31 6.64
N CYS A 132 -0.54 -4.13 6.58
CA CYS A 132 -1.94 -3.68 6.57
C CYS A 132 -2.31 -2.92 7.85
N ASN A 133 -1.82 -3.38 9.01
CA ASN A 133 -2.01 -2.73 10.30
C ASN A 133 -1.26 -1.39 10.32
N ALA A 134 -0.03 -1.33 9.81
CA ALA A 134 0.74 -0.09 9.73
C ALA A 134 0.05 0.97 8.85
N PHE A 135 -0.56 0.58 7.72
CA PHE A 135 -1.42 1.48 6.94
C PHE A 135 -2.64 1.95 7.74
N THR A 136 -3.25 1.07 8.52
CA THR A 136 -4.39 1.41 9.37
C THR A 136 -4.00 2.42 10.44
N LEU A 137 -2.84 2.24 11.09
CA LEU A 137 -2.30 3.18 12.07
C LEU A 137 -1.93 4.52 11.44
N LEU A 138 -1.32 4.52 10.25
CA LEU A 138 -1.04 5.72 9.47
C LEU A 138 -2.32 6.53 9.24
N ILE A 139 -3.38 5.90 8.72
CA ILE A 139 -4.65 6.58 8.40
C ILE A 139 -5.38 7.09 9.65
N ARG A 140 -5.26 6.37 10.78
CA ARG A 140 -5.88 6.77 12.05
C ARG A 140 -5.11 7.84 12.80
N SER A 141 -3.89 8.16 12.39
CA SER A 141 -3.08 9.18 13.06
C SER A 141 -3.69 10.58 12.90
N ILE A 142 -3.48 11.43 13.91
CA ILE A 142 -3.88 12.84 13.88
C ILE A 142 -3.28 13.58 12.67
N TYR A 143 -2.08 13.18 12.27
CA TYR A 143 -1.36 13.73 11.13
C TYR A 143 -2.13 13.45 9.83
N PHE A 144 -2.56 12.20 9.61
CA PHE A 144 -3.28 11.86 8.39
C PHE A 144 -4.67 12.50 8.36
N THR A 145 -5.39 12.52 9.48
CA THR A 145 -6.72 13.14 9.54
C THR A 145 -6.68 14.67 9.37
N SER A 146 -5.54 15.31 9.62
CA SER A 146 -5.34 16.75 9.44
C SER A 146 -4.76 17.13 8.07
N LEU A 147 -4.51 16.14 7.18
CA LEU A 147 -4.00 16.43 5.85
C LEU A 147 -4.99 17.27 5.03
N PRO A 148 -4.50 18.29 4.32
CA PRO A 148 -5.32 18.97 3.33
C PRO A 148 -5.62 18.03 2.16
N GLN A 149 -6.73 18.29 1.49
CA GLN A 149 -7.14 17.56 0.27
C GLN A 149 -6.10 17.68 -0.86
N THR A 150 -5.23 18.69 -0.82
CA THR A 150 -4.16 18.93 -1.79
C THR A 150 -2.96 18.01 -1.63
N TYR A 151 -2.86 17.22 -0.54
CA TYR A 151 -1.76 16.27 -0.38
C TYR A 151 -1.85 15.15 -1.44
N PRO A 152 -0.79 14.92 -2.23
CA PRO A 152 -0.90 14.15 -3.48
C PRO A 152 -1.11 12.64 -3.29
N TYR A 153 -0.80 12.09 -2.09
CA TYR A 153 -0.81 10.64 -1.87
C TYR A 153 -1.98 10.12 -1.04
N THR A 154 -2.93 10.98 -0.64
CA THR A 154 -4.05 10.58 0.23
C THR A 154 -4.83 9.40 -0.37
N ASN A 155 -5.22 9.50 -1.64
CA ASN A 155 -5.99 8.46 -2.31
C ASN A 155 -5.18 7.16 -2.50
N GLU A 156 -3.88 7.28 -2.78
CA GLU A 156 -3.01 6.11 -2.93
C GLU A 156 -2.88 5.33 -1.61
N ILE A 157 -2.68 6.04 -0.50
CA ILE A 157 -2.62 5.43 0.84
C ILE A 157 -3.92 4.68 1.16
N LEU A 158 -5.08 5.30 0.91
CA LEU A 158 -6.39 4.69 1.16
C LEU A 158 -6.62 3.46 0.28
N ASN A 159 -6.33 3.58 -1.03
CA ASN A 159 -6.53 2.49 -1.99
C ASN A 159 -5.64 1.28 -1.68
N LEU A 160 -4.38 1.52 -1.30
CA LEU A 160 -3.46 0.45 -0.91
C LEU A 160 -3.94 -0.25 0.36
N LYS A 161 -4.36 0.51 1.38
CA LYS A 161 -4.90 -0.06 2.62
C LYS A 161 -6.12 -0.94 2.36
N GLU A 162 -7.10 -0.45 1.57
CA GLU A 162 -8.31 -1.23 1.30
C GLU A 162 -8.01 -2.49 0.51
N SER A 163 -7.07 -2.41 -0.44
CA SER A 163 -6.69 -3.56 -1.25
C SER A 163 -5.92 -4.60 -0.43
N LEU A 164 -5.02 -4.16 0.47
CA LEU A 164 -4.31 -5.04 1.40
C LEU A 164 -5.28 -5.72 2.36
N LYS A 165 -6.23 -4.95 2.93
CA LYS A 165 -7.25 -5.50 3.82
C LYS A 165 -8.04 -6.62 3.16
N LYS A 166 -8.43 -6.45 1.88
CA LYS A 166 -9.11 -7.50 1.11
C LYS A 166 -8.28 -8.76 1.00
N ILE A 167 -6.98 -8.66 0.68
CA ILE A 167 -6.09 -9.82 0.61
C ILE A 167 -6.02 -10.52 1.97
N CYS A 168 -5.73 -9.77 3.04
CA CYS A 168 -5.56 -10.32 4.38
C CYS A 168 -6.83 -11.02 4.90
N LEU A 169 -8.02 -10.55 4.54
CA LEU A 169 -9.28 -11.18 4.93
C LEU A 169 -9.68 -12.36 4.05
N SER A 170 -9.24 -12.39 2.79
CA SER A 170 -9.57 -13.46 1.84
C SER A 170 -8.64 -14.67 1.93
N SER A 171 -7.45 -14.51 2.52
CA SER A 171 -6.45 -15.57 2.60
C SER A 171 -6.61 -16.39 3.87
N ASN A 172 -6.73 -17.70 3.71
CA ASN A 172 -6.65 -18.68 4.80
C ASN A 172 -5.27 -19.38 4.84
N GLU A 173 -4.39 -19.08 3.89
CA GLU A 173 -3.05 -19.67 3.79
C GLU A 173 -2.08 -18.93 4.71
N GLU A 174 -1.21 -19.68 5.41
CA GLU A 174 -0.14 -19.13 6.23
C GLU A 174 0.89 -18.38 5.37
N LYS A 175 1.15 -18.87 4.16
CA LYS A 175 2.07 -18.27 3.18
C LYS A 175 1.32 -17.88 1.93
N ILE A 176 1.62 -16.70 1.41
CA ILE A 176 0.97 -16.19 0.21
C ILE A 176 1.99 -15.75 -0.83
N LYS A 177 1.64 -15.95 -2.10
CA LYS A 177 2.35 -15.32 -3.21
C LYS A 177 1.80 -13.91 -3.41
N PHE A 178 2.47 -12.93 -2.83
CA PHE A 178 2.12 -11.53 -3.00
C PHE A 178 2.67 -11.00 -4.34
N SER A 179 1.80 -10.45 -5.18
CA SER A 179 2.21 -9.87 -6.46
C SER A 179 1.43 -8.59 -6.74
N LEU A 180 2.14 -7.57 -7.19
CA LEU A 180 1.58 -6.30 -7.62
C LEU A 180 1.16 -6.37 -9.08
N LEU A 181 0.00 -5.79 -9.41
CA LEU A 181 -0.28 -5.54 -10.83
C LEU A 181 0.78 -4.60 -11.42
N PRO A 182 1.12 -4.75 -12.72
CA PRO A 182 2.14 -3.92 -13.37
C PRO A 182 1.90 -2.41 -13.21
N GLN A 183 0.65 -1.96 -13.30
CA GLN A 183 0.31 -0.53 -13.13
C GLN A 183 0.56 -0.06 -11.69
N THR A 184 0.12 -0.85 -10.69
CA THR A 184 0.37 -0.55 -9.28
C THR A 184 1.86 -0.57 -8.98
N LYS A 185 2.62 -1.53 -9.51
CA LYS A 185 4.07 -1.59 -9.34
C LYS A 185 4.75 -0.34 -9.92
N LYS A 186 4.33 0.15 -11.09
CA LYS A 186 4.83 1.42 -11.66
C LYS A 186 4.52 2.62 -10.76
N VAL A 187 3.28 2.75 -10.29
CA VAL A 187 2.89 3.83 -9.36
C VAL A 187 3.74 3.78 -8.09
N LEU A 188 3.92 2.61 -7.48
CA LEU A 188 4.73 2.46 -6.27
C LEU A 188 6.21 2.79 -6.50
N ILE A 189 6.77 2.42 -7.67
CA ILE A 189 8.15 2.79 -8.03
C ILE A 189 8.27 4.30 -8.21
N ALA A 190 7.31 4.94 -8.90
CA ALA A 190 7.27 6.39 -9.07
C ALA A 190 7.14 7.11 -7.73
N THR A 191 6.19 6.70 -6.88
CA THR A 191 6.00 7.24 -5.52
C THR A 191 7.28 7.09 -4.67
N ARG A 192 7.95 5.94 -4.73
CA ARG A 192 9.24 5.74 -4.03
C ARG A 192 10.29 6.76 -4.50
N TRP A 193 10.40 6.97 -5.81
CA TRP A 193 11.35 7.92 -6.39
C TRP A 193 11.00 9.37 -6.02
N GLU A 194 9.73 9.76 -6.13
CA GLU A 194 9.23 11.11 -5.79
C GLU A 194 9.50 11.44 -4.31
N LEU A 195 9.18 10.52 -3.40
CA LEU A 195 9.42 10.72 -1.96
C LEU A 195 10.89 10.68 -1.58
N HIS A 196 11.75 10.00 -2.35
CA HIS A 196 13.17 9.87 -2.05
C HIS A 196 13.89 11.22 -1.91
N TYR A 197 13.45 12.25 -2.65
CA TYR A 197 14.04 13.58 -2.61
C TYR A 197 13.81 14.32 -1.29
N TYR A 198 12.70 14.04 -0.61
CA TYR A 198 12.25 14.85 0.53
C TYR A 198 12.34 14.14 1.86
N VAL A 199 12.23 12.81 1.87
CA VAL A 199 12.15 12.06 3.13
C VAL A 199 13.27 11.04 3.28
N PRO A 200 13.83 10.88 4.49
CA PRO A 200 14.89 9.93 4.75
C PRO A 200 14.42 8.48 4.52
N LYS A 201 15.37 7.56 4.41
CA LYS A 201 15.07 6.14 4.44
C LYS A 201 14.97 5.68 5.89
N ILE A 202 13.88 5.00 6.25
CA ILE A 202 13.68 4.40 7.57
C ILE A 202 13.28 2.94 7.38
N ASN A 203 13.78 2.07 8.26
CA ASN A 203 13.40 0.65 8.27
C ASN A 203 12.02 0.48 8.91
N PHE A 204 11.26 -0.53 8.46
CA PHE A 204 9.91 -0.80 8.99
C PHE A 204 9.87 -0.93 10.52
N ARG A 205 10.85 -1.65 11.11
CA ARG A 205 10.98 -1.80 12.57
C ARG A 205 11.23 -0.48 13.33
N GLY A 206 11.69 0.56 12.63
CA GLY A 206 11.90 1.89 13.18
C GLY A 206 10.69 2.81 13.03
N LEU A 207 9.58 2.34 12.45
CA LEU A 207 8.34 3.11 12.41
C LEU A 207 7.68 3.11 13.78
N SER A 208 7.46 4.31 14.33
CA SER A 208 6.51 4.50 15.43
C SER A 208 5.26 5.19 14.89
N PHE A 209 4.10 4.75 15.36
CA PHE A 209 2.81 5.40 15.10
C PHE A 209 2.24 6.06 16.35
N GLU A 210 2.99 6.02 17.46
CA GLU A 210 2.65 6.71 18.69
C GLU A 210 2.83 8.22 18.48
N SER A 211 1.84 8.96 18.96
CA SER A 211 1.80 10.42 19.00
C SER A 211 1.77 10.83 20.46
#